data_AF-A0A2R6G825-F1
#
_entry.id   AF-A0A2R6G825-F1
#
_cell.length_a   1.000
_cell.length_b   1.000
_cell.length_c   1.000
_cell.angle_alpha   90.00
_cell.angle_beta   90.00
_cell.angle_gamma   90.00
#
_symmetry.space_group_name_H-M   'P 1'
#
loop_
_entity.id
_entity.type
_entity.pdbx_description
1 polymer ?
#
loop_
_entity_poly.entity_id
_entity_poly.type
_entity_poly.pdbx_seq_one_letter_code
_entity_poly.pdbx_strand_id
1 'polypeptide(L)'
;MLRVANWGDPMTILEQVARLTITFSVLGAALRIPRTYFSDQIKAMGTLLGPGQVIMASVSGLLACFLLGVPFWVAMLVGAILTPTDPVLASTIVTGERAKDNIPGRIRHMLSAESGANDGGAYPLVFLSIFMIE
;
A
#
# COMPACT_ATOMS: atom_id res chain seq x y z
N MET A 1 -30.66 3.43 11.89
CA MET A 1 -29.37 2.72 11.82
C MET A 1 -29.45 1.73 10.67
N LEU A 2 -28.62 1.90 9.63
CA LEU A 2 -28.62 1.05 8.43
C LEU A 2 -28.24 -0.39 8.83
N ARG A 3 -29.20 -1.32 8.75
CA ARG A 3 -28.95 -2.75 9.00
C ARG A 3 -28.31 -3.37 7.75
N VAL A 4 -26.97 -3.38 7.73
CA VAL A 4 -26.12 -3.89 6.65
C VAL A 4 -26.35 -5.39 6.38
N ALA A 5 -26.89 -6.13 7.35
CA ALA A 5 -27.15 -7.57 7.25
C ALA A 5 -28.15 -7.98 6.13
N ASN A 6 -28.96 -7.05 5.61
CA ASN A 6 -29.97 -7.35 4.59
C ASN A 6 -29.57 -6.89 3.18
N TRP A 7 -28.34 -6.42 2.98
CA TRP A 7 -27.92 -5.75 1.74
C TRP A 7 -27.30 -6.68 0.69
N GLY A 8 -27.22 -7.98 0.98
CA GLY A 8 -26.59 -8.98 0.13
C GLY A 8 -25.47 -9.70 0.87
N ASP A 9 -24.60 -10.38 0.14
CA ASP A 9 -23.45 -11.07 0.70
C ASP A 9 -22.46 -10.06 1.33
N PRO A 10 -22.19 -10.14 2.65
CA PRO A 10 -21.27 -9.23 3.33
C PRO A 10 -19.87 -9.21 2.73
N MET A 11 -19.39 -10.33 2.18
CA MET A 11 -18.06 -10.41 1.57
C MET A 11 -17.97 -9.62 0.28
N THR A 12 -18.98 -9.74 -0.59
CA THR A 12 -19.09 -8.93 -1.80
C THR A 12 -19.13 -7.43 -1.47
N ILE A 13 -19.89 -7.04 -0.44
CA ILE A 13 -19.94 -5.63 0.01
C ILE A 13 -18.57 -5.17 0.50
N LEU A 14 -17.90 -5.98 1.34
CA LEU A 14 -16.58 -5.66 1.87
C LEU A 14 -15.55 -5.50 0.75
N GLU A 15 -15.56 -6.39 -0.24
CA GLU A 15 -14.67 -6.33 -1.40
C GLU A 15 -14.86 -5.04 -2.20
N GLN A 16 -16.11 -4.69 -2.53
CA GLN A 16 -16.40 -3.46 -3.29
C GLN A 16 -16.03 -2.21 -2.51
N VAL A 17 -16.31 -2.18 -1.20
CA VAL A 17 -15.94 -1.06 -0.34
C VAL A 17 -14.42 -0.94 -0.23
N ALA A 18 -13.70 -2.03 0.03
CA ALA A 18 -12.23 -2.03 0.09
C ALA A 18 -11.61 -1.56 -1.24
N ARG A 19 -12.14 -2.05 -2.37
CA ARG A 19 -11.72 -1.62 -3.71
C ARG A 19 -11.91 -0.13 -3.92
N LEU A 20 -13.06 0.42 -3.54
CA LEU A 20 -13.32 1.86 -3.60
C LEU A 20 -12.40 2.64 -2.67
N THR A 21 -12.19 2.18 -1.44
CA THR A 21 -11.30 2.81 -0.46
C THR A 21 -9.86 2.90 -0.98
N ILE A 22 -9.31 1.81 -1.51
CA ILE A 22 -7.96 1.77 -2.09
C ILE A 22 -7.91 2.72 -3.30
N THR A 23 -8.91 2.66 -4.19
CA THR A 23 -8.97 3.52 -5.38
C THR A 23 -8.94 5.00 -5.00
N PHE A 24 -9.77 5.42 -4.05
CA PHE A 24 -9.80 6.81 -3.60
C PHE A 24 -8.54 7.22 -2.84
N SER A 25 -7.94 6.31 -2.07
CA SER A 25 -6.71 6.59 -1.32
C SER A 25 -5.53 6.82 -2.27
N VAL A 26 -5.35 5.93 -3.25
CA VAL A 26 -4.30 6.04 -4.29
C VAL A 26 -4.54 7.27 -5.16
N LEU A 27 -5.79 7.54 -5.58
CA LEU A 27 -6.13 8.72 -6.35
C LEU A 27 -5.87 10.01 -5.56
N GLY A 28 -6.24 10.04 -4.29
CA GLY A 28 -5.99 11.16 -3.39
C GLY A 28 -4.50 11.44 -3.20
N ALA A 29 -3.68 10.39 -3.09
CA ALA A 29 -2.23 10.50 -3.08
C ALA A 29 -1.70 11.08 -4.41
N ALA A 30 -2.17 10.56 -5.56
CA ALA A 30 -1.74 11.01 -6.88
C ALA A 30 -2.05 12.50 -7.14
N LEU A 31 -3.23 12.98 -6.76
CA LEU A 31 -3.63 14.39 -6.93
C LEU A 31 -2.80 15.38 -6.11
N ARG A 32 -2.14 14.92 -5.03
CA ARG A 32 -1.33 15.77 -4.14
C ARG A 32 0.12 15.93 -4.60
N ILE A 33 0.57 15.17 -5.59
CA ILE A 33 1.96 15.16 -6.05
C ILE A 33 2.11 16.16 -7.21
N PRO A 34 2.97 17.19 -7.08
CA PRO A 34 3.26 18.08 -8.19
C PRO A 34 4.01 17.32 -9.31
N ARG A 35 3.65 17.59 -10.58
CA ARG A 35 4.17 16.89 -11.78
C ARG A 35 5.70 16.81 -11.86
N THR A 36 6.41 17.80 -11.32
CA THR A 36 7.88 17.92 -11.35
C THR A 36 8.60 17.02 -10.34
N TYR A 37 7.91 16.51 -9.31
CA TYR A 37 8.53 15.70 -8.25
C TYR A 37 8.93 14.30 -8.73
N PHE A 38 8.15 13.70 -9.65
CA PHE A 38 8.45 12.39 -10.23
C PHE A 38 9.77 12.37 -10.97
N SER A 39 10.07 13.40 -11.76
CA SER A 39 11.32 13.51 -12.53
C SER A 39 12.56 13.66 -11.64
N ASP A 40 12.43 14.35 -10.51
CA ASP A 40 13.57 14.62 -9.62
C ASP A 40 13.91 13.44 -8.70
N GLN A 41 12.94 12.58 -8.39
CA GLN A 41 13.11 11.46 -7.45
C GLN A 41 12.84 10.06 -8.03
N ILE A 42 12.75 9.94 -9.36
CA ILE A 42 12.45 8.66 -10.03
C ILE A 42 13.39 7.52 -9.63
N LYS A 43 14.68 7.81 -9.38
CA LYS A 43 15.68 6.81 -8.95
C LYS A 43 15.43 6.33 -7.53
N ALA A 44 15.12 7.24 -6.61
CA ALA A 44 14.81 6.91 -5.23
C ALA A 44 13.49 6.13 -5.13
N MET A 45 12.45 6.61 -5.81
CA MET A 45 11.16 5.91 -5.90
C MET A 45 11.31 4.53 -6.54
N GLY A 46 12.05 4.41 -7.65
CA GLY A 46 12.29 3.12 -8.31
C GLY A 46 13.04 2.11 -7.44
N THR A 47 13.97 2.58 -6.60
CA THR A 47 14.74 1.72 -5.69
C THR A 47 13.89 1.28 -4.48
N LEU A 48 13.03 2.16 -3.96
CA LEU A 48 12.09 1.82 -2.90
C LEU A 48 11.00 0.85 -3.37
N LEU A 49 10.40 1.13 -4.53
CA LEU A 49 9.31 0.34 -5.10
C LEU A 49 9.76 -0.98 -5.71
N GLY A 50 10.99 -1.04 -6.24
CA GLY A 50 11.54 -2.28 -6.79
C GLY A 50 12.17 -3.14 -5.70
N PRO A 51 13.49 -3.04 -5.49
CA PRO A 51 14.20 -3.93 -4.56
C PRO A 51 13.75 -3.75 -3.10
N GLY A 52 13.41 -2.54 -2.66
CA GLY A 52 12.95 -2.31 -1.28
C GLY A 52 11.71 -3.13 -0.92
N GLN A 53 10.65 -3.04 -1.73
CA GLN A 53 9.43 -3.82 -1.54
C GLN A 53 9.67 -5.32 -1.64
N VAL A 54 10.45 -5.78 -2.63
CA VAL A 54 10.72 -7.21 -2.81
C VAL A 54 11.45 -7.79 -1.60
N ILE A 55 12.45 -7.06 -1.06
CA ILE A 55 13.18 -7.48 0.14
C ILE A 55 12.24 -7.55 1.34
N MET A 56 11.41 -6.51 1.56
CA MET A 56 10.50 -6.49 2.69
C MET A 56 9.44 -7.60 2.62
N ALA A 57 8.88 -7.84 1.43
CA ALA A 57 7.95 -8.94 1.17
C ALA A 57 8.61 -10.30 1.42
N SER A 58 9.84 -10.49 0.94
CA SER A 58 10.58 -11.75 1.10
C SER A 58 10.93 -12.02 2.57
N VAL A 59 11.42 -11.02 3.29
CA VAL A 59 11.74 -11.17 4.73
C VAL A 59 10.48 -11.47 5.52
N SER A 60 9.39 -10.72 5.29
CA SER A 60 8.11 -10.94 5.97
C SER A 60 7.50 -12.29 5.64
N GLY A 61 7.58 -12.72 4.37
CA GLY A 61 7.08 -14.02 3.93
C GLY A 61 7.90 -15.18 4.47
N LEU A 62 9.23 -15.07 4.52
CA LEU A 62 10.09 -16.08 5.13
C LEU A 62 9.85 -16.21 6.64
N LEU A 63 9.65 -15.09 7.33
CA LEU A 63 9.24 -15.10 8.74
C LEU A 63 7.89 -15.77 8.93
N ALA A 64 6.90 -15.46 8.08
CA ALA A 64 5.60 -16.12 8.11
C ALA A 64 5.72 -17.63 7.85
N CYS A 65 6.58 -18.04 6.92
CA CYS A 65 6.83 -19.45 6.61
C CYS A 65 7.40 -20.19 7.82
N PHE A 66 8.38 -19.58 8.50
CA PHE A 66 9.04 -20.16 9.67
C PHE A 66 8.12 -20.22 10.90
N LEU A 67 7.33 -19.17 11.13
CA LEU A 67 6.48 -19.06 12.32
C LEU A 67 5.17 -19.82 12.20
N LEU A 68 4.55 -19.83 11.00
CA LEU A 68 3.22 -20.41 10.78
C LEU A 68 3.27 -21.80 10.14
N GLY A 69 4.43 -22.24 9.62
CA GLY A 69 4.58 -23.54 8.97
C GLY A 69 3.75 -23.69 7.68
N VAL A 70 3.38 -22.57 7.06
CA VAL A 70 2.57 -22.55 5.82
C VAL A 70 3.44 -22.81 4.58
N PRO A 71 2.85 -23.29 3.47
CA PRO A 71 3.58 -23.45 2.20
C PRO A 71 4.27 -22.16 1.77
N PHE A 72 5.43 -22.28 1.13
CA PHE A 72 6.27 -21.14 0.75
C PHE A 72 5.49 -20.03 0.04
N TRP A 73 4.67 -20.36 -0.96
CA TRP A 73 3.91 -19.37 -1.72
C TRP A 73 2.78 -18.71 -0.92
N VAL A 74 2.16 -19.44 0.00
CA VAL A 74 1.19 -18.87 0.95
C VAL A 74 1.88 -17.90 1.91
N ALA A 75 3.10 -18.23 2.36
CA ALA A 75 3.90 -17.35 3.18
C ALA A 75 4.32 -16.08 2.42
N MET A 76 4.72 -16.22 1.15
CA MET A 76 5.05 -15.08 0.28
C MET A 76 3.84 -14.20 0.01
N LEU A 77 2.64 -14.77 -0.12
CA LEU A 77 1.38 -14.01 -0.21
C LEU A 77 1.16 -13.17 1.06
N VAL A 78 1.34 -13.75 2.24
CA VAL A 78 1.27 -13.02 3.52
C VAL A 78 2.30 -11.89 3.57
N GLY A 79 3.54 -12.16 3.15
CA GLY A 79 4.59 -11.15 3.07
C GLY A 79 4.24 -10.01 2.11
N ALA A 80 3.69 -10.33 0.94
CA ALA A 80 3.29 -9.34 -0.07
C ALA A 80 2.15 -8.44 0.41
N ILE A 81 1.16 -8.99 1.12
CA ILE A 81 0.03 -8.21 1.68
C ILE A 81 0.49 -7.32 2.85
N LEU A 82 1.53 -7.71 3.58
CA LEU A 82 2.11 -6.92 4.68
C LEU A 82 3.08 -5.82 4.20
N THR A 83 3.54 -5.90 2.96
CA THR A 83 4.54 -4.97 2.39
C THR A 83 4.05 -3.53 2.14
N PRO A 84 2.82 -3.28 1.64
CA PRO A 84 2.38 -1.90 1.44
C PRO A 84 2.27 -1.16 2.77
N THR A 85 2.94 -0.01 2.86
CA THR A 85 2.95 0.86 4.04
C THR A 85 1.80 1.85 3.99
N ASP A 86 0.99 1.86 5.05
CA ASP A 86 -0.30 2.53 5.16
C ASP A 86 -0.34 3.99 4.60
N PRO A 87 -0.93 4.19 3.41
CA PRO A 87 -1.04 5.53 2.82
C PRO A 87 -2.09 6.39 3.51
N VAL A 88 -3.05 5.78 4.22
CA VAL A 88 -4.15 6.50 4.86
C VAL A 88 -3.64 7.22 6.10
N LEU A 89 -2.83 6.54 6.93
CA LEU A 89 -2.21 7.15 8.11
C LEU A 89 -1.16 8.19 7.74
N ALA A 90 -0.29 7.88 6.76
CA ALA A 90 0.72 8.83 6.30
C ALA A 90 0.09 10.12 5.74
N SER A 91 -0.96 9.99 4.93
CA SER A 91 -1.65 11.14 4.36
C SER A 91 -2.40 11.96 5.41
N THR A 92 -3.04 11.34 6.40
CA THR A 92 -3.75 12.08 7.46
C THR A 92 -2.80 12.85 8.38
N ILE A 93 -1.65 12.27 8.76
CA ILE A 93 -0.61 12.94 9.57
C ILE A 93 -0.06 14.17 8.83
N VAL A 94 0.08 14.08 7.51
CA VAL A 94 0.68 15.12 6.66
C VAL A 94 -0.32 16.23 6.23
N THR A 95 -1.62 16.06 6.53
CA THR A 95 -2.69 16.98 6.08
C THR A 95 -3.14 18.00 7.13
N GLY A 96 -2.96 17.71 8.43
CA GLY A 96 -3.44 18.60 9.51
C GLY A 96 -2.79 19.99 9.49
N GLU A 97 -3.49 21.02 9.96
CA GLU A 97 -2.98 22.40 10.06
C GLU A 97 -1.61 22.45 10.76
N ARG A 98 -1.43 21.68 11.85
CA ARG A 98 -0.15 21.59 12.57
C ARG A 98 0.99 20.95 11.76
N ALA A 99 0.69 20.07 10.81
CA ALA A 99 1.70 19.48 9.95
C ALA A 99 2.13 20.44 8.82
N LYS A 100 1.25 21.36 8.40
CA LYS A 100 1.62 22.41 7.44
C LYS A 100 2.57 23.44 8.06
N ASP A 101 2.42 23.69 9.35
CA ASP A 101 3.28 24.63 10.09
C ASP A 101 4.65 24.03 10.47
N ASN A 102 4.71 22.73 10.77
CA ASN A 102 5.92 22.08 11.26
C ASN A 102 6.68 21.22 10.22
N ILE A 103 6.06 20.83 9.11
CA ILE A 103 6.67 19.95 8.10
C ILE A 103 6.82 20.69 6.76
N PRO A 104 8.06 20.88 6.26
CA PRO A 104 8.30 21.47 4.95
C PRO A 104 7.51 20.76 3.85
N GLY A 105 6.91 21.54 2.93
CA GLY A 105 6.06 21.00 1.85
C GLY A 105 6.74 19.88 1.04
N ARG A 106 8.07 19.96 0.86
CA ARG A 106 8.87 18.91 0.20
C ARG A 106 8.68 17.54 0.87
N ILE A 107 8.84 17.44 2.19
CA ILE A 107 8.71 16.17 2.94
C ILE A 107 7.28 15.63 2.85
N ARG A 108 6.28 16.53 2.85
CA ARG A 108 4.87 16.16 2.72
C ARG A 108 4.54 15.51 1.37
N HIS A 109 5.10 16.06 0.29
CA HIS A 109 4.97 15.47 -1.04
C HIS A 109 5.77 14.17 -1.17
N MET A 110 6.96 14.09 -0.57
CA MET A 110 7.74 12.83 -0.52
C MET A 110 6.93 11.71 0.15
N LEU A 111 6.41 11.96 1.35
CA LEU A 111 5.71 10.95 2.14
C LEU A 111 4.42 10.48 1.46
N SER A 112 3.71 11.40 0.79
CA SER A 112 2.48 11.06 0.04
C SER A 112 2.78 10.28 -1.24
N ALA A 113 3.90 10.59 -1.91
CA ALA A 113 4.33 9.88 -3.10
C ALA A 113 4.87 8.49 -2.79
N GLU A 114 5.66 8.36 -1.73
CA GLU A 114 6.17 7.09 -1.24
C GLU A 114 5.02 6.17 -0.84
N SER A 115 4.09 6.65 -0.02
CA SER A 115 2.99 5.83 0.47
C SER A 115 2.00 5.43 -0.63
N GLY A 116 1.64 6.35 -1.54
CA GLY A 116 0.76 6.02 -2.67
C GLY A 116 1.39 5.08 -3.70
N ALA A 117 2.71 5.19 -3.92
CA ALA A 117 3.38 4.31 -4.85
C ALA A 117 3.62 2.91 -4.27
N ASN A 118 3.85 2.81 -2.95
CA ASN A 118 4.08 1.53 -2.27
C ASN A 118 2.86 0.59 -2.40
N ASP A 119 1.64 1.14 -2.29
CA ASP A 119 0.40 0.39 -2.52
C ASP A 119 0.31 -0.21 -3.93
N GLY A 120 0.69 0.57 -4.95
CA GLY A 120 0.67 0.11 -6.34
C GLY A 120 1.72 -0.96 -6.63
N GLY A 121 2.91 -0.83 -6.05
CA GLY A 121 4.03 -1.75 -6.29
C GLY A 121 3.90 -3.11 -5.59
N ALA A 122 3.06 -3.21 -4.55
CA ALA A 122 2.77 -4.49 -3.90
C ALA A 122 1.86 -5.42 -4.75
N TYR A 123 1.05 -4.84 -5.64
CA TYR A 123 0.04 -5.57 -6.41
C TYR A 123 0.62 -6.72 -7.28
N PRO A 124 1.72 -6.53 -8.05
CA PRO A 124 2.35 -7.61 -8.79
C PRO A 124 2.86 -8.76 -7.91
N LEU A 125 3.34 -8.48 -6.69
CA LEU A 125 3.85 -9.50 -5.77
C LEU A 125 2.71 -10.36 -5.21
N VAL A 126 1.58 -9.73 -4.89
CA VAL A 126 0.36 -10.42 -4.46
C VAL A 126 -0.15 -11.34 -5.58
N PHE A 127 -0.28 -10.81 -6.80
CA PHE A 127 -0.73 -11.60 -7.96
C PHE A 127 0.20 -12.75 -8.31
N LEU A 128 1.52 -12.53 -8.27
CA LEU A 128 2.50 -13.58 -8.48
C LEU A 128 2.33 -14.71 -7.46
N SER A 129 2.14 -14.37 -6.19
CA SER A 129 1.97 -15.36 -5.13
C SER A 129 0.67 -16.15 -5.31
N ILE A 130 -0.44 -15.49 -5.67
CA ILE A 130 -1.72 -16.15 -5.98
C ILE A 130 -1.56 -17.10 -7.17
N PHE A 131 -0.94 -16.65 -8.27
CA PHE A 131 -0.74 -17.47 -9.46
C PHE A 131 0.12 -18.71 -9.21
N MET A 132 1.03 -18.67 -8.23
CA MET A 132 1.86 -19.82 -7.85
C MET A 132 1.18 -20.76 -6.85
N ILE A 133 0.08 -20.33 -6.22
CA ILE A 133 -0.72 -21.14 -5.30
C ILE A 133 -1.81 -21.92 -6.06
N GLU A 134 -2.39 -21.30 -7.10
CA GLU A 134 -3.33 -21.95 -8.03
C GLU A 134 -2.66 -23.04 -8.89
#